data_AF-A8P9Z4-F1
#
_entry.id   AF-A8P9Z4-F1
#
_cell.length_a   1.000
_cell.length_b   1.000
_cell.length_c   1.000
_cell.angle_alpha   90.00
_cell.angle_beta   90.00
_cell.angle_gamma   90.00
#
_symmetry.space_group_name_H-M   'P 1'
#
loop_
_entity.id
_entity.type
_entity.pdbx_description
1 polymer ?
#
loop_
_entity_poly.entity_id
_entity_poly.type
_entity_poly.pdbx_seq_one_letter_code
_entity_poly.pdbx_strand_id
1 'polypeptide(L)'
;MSKAKTARPRDKASPGAGQNNAYGSDFVRKRQSSSNSPRLDFETTFDDPRTTTTIMTRRTRFVLLSALVIFILFVVVPHLRRGSTGTTTWNNAGGFENKDELSGAAGTLQDDERGIRITNTNNSPNVTSDGLCTEESCFRGAWKPRRPPLAKIDEVEPWKGCPSSLRGATKEEERKASERRLLDVLNWVWVPDEGTLADWDPEAFVVRLLKSPGGLVSVGDDISKRHFEALIVLLKRSVALELFTSDQQSFRRKHVTQYILAPNDPGTQRIYERAGVPDSRINRPILTMIEDSLLVSDTDLLTIVQRLGGVNGNQRWSPRLPRVDRWPVLVEDLAAPVDDERESVTADTILLLNTGIHWSREHLTLLKPRANPLAEQNYLTEAYRQMLRTVSESLKPISNLSIYYRATTPGHPRCHTRTSPYKSAKLAETMEKNVVGRLLQGVLDEGERQKRRKWDWDLFVVHNDLWRRAIVRLEQERKQMEEKPYPFTKYYAKWRYLDVWSQALQRPDAHYDPTQDCLSWCSPVLFDQWTRHLQHVLNLEKPEFASKKDMPSEEDDIV
;
A
#
# COMPACT_ATOMS: atom_id res chain seq x y z
N MET A 1 -66.59 -51.85 -11.94
CA MET A 1 -67.14 -52.29 -13.25
C MET A 1 -67.09 -51.10 -14.21
N SER A 2 -66.09 -51.08 -15.12
CA SER A 2 -66.25 -51.25 -16.59
C SER A 2 -67.01 -50.10 -17.27
N LYS A 3 -66.55 -49.36 -18.28
CA LYS A 3 -65.39 -49.41 -19.19
C LYS A 3 -65.31 -48.05 -19.93
N ALA A 4 -64.13 -47.44 -19.93
CA ALA A 4 -63.38 -46.94 -21.08
C ALA A 4 -64.10 -46.46 -22.37
N LYS A 5 -63.77 -45.23 -22.80
CA LYS A 5 -63.37 -44.95 -24.20
C LYS A 5 -62.41 -43.74 -24.28
N THR A 6 -61.34 -43.98 -25.02
CA THR A 6 -60.15 -43.18 -25.31
C THR A 6 -60.37 -42.16 -26.43
N ALA A 7 -59.75 -40.98 -26.32
CA ALA A 7 -59.20 -40.21 -27.45
C ALA A 7 -58.11 -39.24 -26.99
N ARG A 8 -56.91 -39.34 -27.60
CA ARG A 8 -55.77 -38.40 -27.63
C ARG A 8 -55.51 -38.09 -29.12
N PRO A 9 -54.62 -37.16 -29.50
CA PRO A 9 -54.17 -35.92 -28.87
C PRO A 9 -54.24 -34.71 -29.84
N ARG A 10 -54.07 -33.47 -29.36
CA ARG A 10 -53.53 -32.38 -30.17
C ARG A 10 -52.62 -31.48 -29.35
N ASP A 11 -51.43 -31.35 -29.87
CA ASP A 11 -50.33 -30.51 -29.41
C ASP A 11 -50.72 -29.04 -29.33
N LYS A 12 -50.42 -28.41 -28.19
CA LYS A 12 -50.14 -26.98 -28.12
C LYS A 12 -49.00 -26.74 -27.16
N ALA A 13 -47.81 -26.64 -27.73
CA ALA A 13 -46.68 -25.97 -27.12
C ALA A 13 -47.08 -24.52 -26.82
N SER A 14 -46.88 -24.09 -25.58
CA SER A 14 -46.81 -22.66 -25.23
C SER A 14 -45.36 -22.32 -24.89
N PRO A 15 -44.89 -21.12 -25.28
CA PRO A 15 -43.47 -20.80 -25.29
C PRO A 15 -42.99 -20.38 -23.91
N GLY A 16 -41.81 -20.91 -23.54
CA GLY A 16 -41.06 -20.48 -22.37
C GLY A 16 -40.64 -19.02 -22.49
N ALA A 17 -41.03 -18.24 -21.50
CA ALA A 17 -40.49 -16.92 -21.22
C ALA A 17 -39.02 -17.07 -20.78
N GLY A 18 -38.11 -16.58 -21.62
CA GLY A 18 -36.69 -16.43 -21.33
C GLY A 18 -36.22 -15.06 -21.78
N GLN A 19 -36.69 -14.01 -21.11
CA GLN A 19 -36.14 -12.66 -21.27
C GLN A 19 -34.93 -12.50 -20.34
N ASN A 20 -33.75 -12.73 -20.92
CA ASN A 20 -32.48 -12.28 -20.35
C ASN A 20 -32.38 -10.76 -20.57
N ASN A 21 -32.55 -9.99 -19.50
CA ASN A 21 -32.22 -8.57 -19.48
C ASN A 21 -30.69 -8.40 -19.47
N ALA A 22 -30.12 -8.25 -20.65
CA ALA A 22 -28.82 -7.62 -20.82
C ALA A 22 -29.03 -6.10 -20.71
N TYR A 23 -28.56 -5.48 -19.61
CA TYR A 23 -28.42 -4.04 -19.54
C TYR A 23 -27.18 -3.63 -20.34
N GLY A 24 -27.40 -3.26 -21.59
CA GLY A 24 -26.48 -2.51 -22.42
C GLY A 24 -26.44 -1.04 -21.98
N SER A 25 -25.24 -0.54 -21.78
CA SER A 25 -24.92 0.88 -21.70
C SER A 25 -24.91 1.47 -23.11
N ASP A 26 -25.97 2.16 -23.51
CA ASP A 26 -25.99 2.97 -24.73
C ASP A 26 -25.66 4.43 -24.41
N PHE A 27 -24.41 4.80 -24.67
CA PHE A 27 -24.01 6.18 -24.95
C PHE A 27 -23.88 6.30 -26.47
N VAL A 28 -24.92 6.84 -27.11
CA VAL A 28 -24.97 7.09 -28.54
C VAL A 28 -23.99 8.21 -28.90
N ARG A 29 -22.85 7.85 -29.50
CA ARG A 29 -21.97 8.79 -30.21
C ARG A 29 -22.11 8.54 -31.70
N LYS A 30 -22.89 9.40 -32.37
CA LYS A 30 -22.92 9.50 -33.85
C LYS A 30 -21.50 9.83 -34.35
N ARG A 31 -20.89 8.91 -35.10
CA ARG A 31 -19.80 9.21 -36.04
C ARG A 31 -20.40 9.31 -37.43
N GLN A 32 -20.40 10.51 -38.00
CA GLN A 32 -20.38 10.67 -39.45
C GLN A 32 -18.93 10.81 -39.89
N SER A 33 -18.61 10.04 -40.92
CA SER A 33 -17.37 10.06 -41.68
C SER A 33 -17.27 11.33 -42.51
N SER A 34 -16.13 12.00 -42.47
CA SER A 34 -15.64 12.75 -43.63
C SER A 34 -14.11 12.74 -43.62
N SER A 35 -13.59 12.15 -44.68
CA SER A 35 -12.23 12.28 -45.20
C SER A 35 -11.79 13.73 -45.34
N ASN A 36 -10.48 13.94 -45.13
CA ASN A 36 -9.58 14.96 -45.69
C ASN A 36 -8.79 15.68 -44.59
N SER A 37 -7.52 15.27 -44.46
CA SER A 37 -6.48 16.15 -43.92
C SER A 37 -5.39 16.28 -44.99
N PRO A 38 -5.08 17.52 -45.42
CA PRO A 38 -3.90 17.79 -46.22
C PRO A 38 -2.65 17.76 -45.35
N ARG A 39 -1.57 17.32 -45.98
CA ARG A 39 -0.18 17.43 -45.55
C ARG A 39 0.18 18.92 -45.51
N LEU A 40 0.60 19.43 -44.36
CA LEU A 40 1.25 20.73 -44.24
C LEU A 40 2.55 20.53 -43.47
N ASP A 41 3.64 20.60 -44.22
CA ASP A 41 4.99 20.77 -43.73
C ASP A 41 5.10 22.18 -43.13
N PHE A 42 5.61 22.27 -41.91
CA PHE A 42 6.12 23.52 -41.36
C PHE A 42 7.44 23.23 -40.63
N GLU A 43 8.53 23.51 -41.33
CA GLU A 43 9.82 23.84 -40.74
C GLU A 43 9.67 25.17 -39.99
N THR A 44 10.01 25.18 -38.71
CA THR A 44 10.48 26.39 -38.04
C THR A 44 11.64 26.02 -37.13
N THR A 45 12.83 26.36 -37.62
CA THR A 45 14.06 26.53 -36.86
C THR A 45 13.89 27.67 -35.85
N PHE A 46 14.25 27.42 -34.60
CA PHE A 46 14.55 28.48 -33.63
C PHE A 46 15.83 28.11 -32.90
N ASP A 47 16.82 28.99 -33.06
CA ASP A 47 18.13 28.96 -32.39
C ASP A 47 17.97 29.30 -30.90
N ASP A 48 18.55 28.48 -30.03
CA ASP A 48 18.80 28.83 -28.63
C ASP A 48 20.31 28.66 -28.31
N PRO A 49 21.05 29.75 -28.01
CA PRO A 49 22.45 29.69 -27.67
C PRO A 49 22.63 29.79 -26.15
N ARG A 50 22.93 28.66 -25.49
CA ARG A 50 23.77 28.59 -24.26
C ARG A 50 23.89 27.16 -23.71
N THR A 51 24.93 26.45 -24.11
CA THR A 51 25.60 25.44 -23.26
C THR A 51 27.04 25.25 -23.75
N THR A 52 27.98 25.96 -23.13
CA THR A 52 29.42 25.68 -23.22
C THR A 52 29.73 24.47 -22.34
N THR A 53 29.50 23.27 -22.86
CA THR A 53 30.04 22.02 -22.30
C THR A 53 31.35 21.68 -23.01
N THR A 54 32.44 21.69 -22.24
CA THR A 54 33.79 21.34 -22.66
C THR A 54 33.83 19.90 -23.20
N ILE A 55 34.00 19.76 -24.51
CA ILE A 55 34.13 18.47 -25.19
C ILE A 55 35.51 17.88 -24.83
N MET A 56 35.55 17.03 -23.80
CA MET A 56 36.66 16.10 -23.62
C MET A 56 36.61 15.06 -24.74
N THR A 57 37.60 15.10 -25.63
CA THR A 57 37.68 14.22 -26.79
C THR A 57 37.77 12.75 -26.39
N ARG A 58 37.19 11.86 -27.21
CA ARG A 58 37.13 10.40 -27.01
C ARG A 58 38.49 9.76 -26.65
N ARG A 59 39.61 10.38 -27.04
CA ARG A 59 40.97 9.91 -26.73
C ARG A 59 41.30 10.05 -25.25
N THR A 60 40.85 11.10 -24.57
CA THR A 60 41.16 11.35 -23.15
C THR A 60 40.43 10.36 -22.22
N ARG A 61 39.20 9.98 -22.57
CA ARG A 61 38.44 8.95 -21.83
C ARG A 61 39.09 7.57 -21.92
N PHE A 62 39.67 7.22 -23.07
CA PHE A 62 40.33 5.92 -23.25
C PHE A 62 41.65 5.82 -22.46
N VAL A 63 42.40 6.92 -22.37
CA VAL A 63 43.64 6.98 -21.58
C VAL A 63 43.32 6.88 -20.08
N LEU A 64 42.30 7.58 -19.59
CA LEU A 64 41.89 7.52 -18.18
C LEU A 64 41.39 6.12 -17.78
N LEU A 65 40.57 5.48 -18.62
CA LEU A 65 40.12 4.10 -18.38
C LEU A 65 41.29 3.10 -18.40
N SER A 66 42.24 3.27 -19.33
CA SER A 66 43.43 2.40 -19.39
C SER A 66 44.33 2.57 -18.16
N ALA A 67 44.54 3.80 -17.70
CA ALA A 67 45.31 4.08 -16.49
C ALA A 67 44.64 3.49 -15.23
N LEU A 68 43.31 3.56 -15.14
CA LEU A 68 42.54 2.97 -14.03
C LEU A 68 42.67 1.44 -14.00
N VAL A 69 42.57 0.78 -15.15
CA VAL A 69 42.72 -0.68 -15.25
C VAL A 69 44.14 -1.12 -14.88
N ILE A 70 45.16 -0.39 -15.33
CA ILE A 70 46.56 -0.65 -14.96
C ILE A 70 46.74 -0.47 -13.44
N PHE A 71 46.18 0.58 -12.84
CA PHE A 71 46.27 0.81 -11.40
C PHE A 71 45.63 -0.33 -10.60
N ILE A 72 44.44 -0.80 -11.01
CA ILE A 72 43.77 -1.93 -10.33
C ILE A 72 44.60 -3.21 -10.44
N LEU A 73 45.08 -3.55 -11.64
CA LEU A 73 45.80 -4.81 -11.89
C LEU A 73 47.17 -4.86 -11.22
N PHE A 74 47.90 -3.73 -11.17
CA PHE A 74 49.28 -3.72 -10.70
C PHE A 74 49.47 -3.17 -9.28
N VAL A 75 48.50 -2.43 -8.74
CA VAL A 75 48.61 -1.87 -7.37
C VAL A 75 47.66 -2.59 -6.41
N VAL A 76 46.40 -2.76 -6.80
CA VAL A 76 45.36 -3.29 -5.90
C VAL A 76 45.44 -4.82 -5.79
N VAL A 77 45.51 -5.53 -6.91
CA VAL A 77 45.53 -7.01 -6.92
C VAL A 77 46.74 -7.61 -6.18
N PRO A 78 47.97 -7.09 -6.31
CA PRO A 78 49.11 -7.62 -5.54
C PRO A 78 49.00 -7.36 -4.03
N HIS A 79 48.35 -6.26 -3.62
CA HIS A 79 48.11 -5.97 -2.21
C HIS A 79 47.06 -6.90 -1.59
N LEU A 80 46.04 -7.30 -2.36
CA LEU A 80 45.02 -8.25 -1.91
C LEU A 80 45.57 -9.70 -1.79
N ARG A 81 46.61 -10.06 -2.54
CA ARG A 81 47.22 -11.40 -2.47
C ARG A 81 48.18 -11.63 -1.31
N ARG A 82 48.61 -10.58 -0.58
CA ARG A 82 49.54 -10.73 0.56
C ARG A 82 48.87 -11.03 1.91
N GLY A 83 47.54 -11.13 1.96
CA GLY A 83 46.79 -11.26 3.23
C GLY A 83 46.39 -12.67 3.67
N SER A 84 46.74 -13.76 2.97
CA SER A 84 46.21 -15.09 3.29
C SER A 84 47.26 -16.20 3.21
N THR A 85 48.07 -16.31 4.27
CA THR A 85 48.75 -17.57 4.63
C THR A 85 48.52 -17.85 6.11
N GLY A 86 47.36 -18.45 6.41
CA GLY A 86 47.06 -19.09 7.68
C GLY A 86 46.73 -20.55 7.41
N THR A 87 47.71 -21.43 7.59
CA THR A 87 47.59 -22.88 7.50
C THR A 87 46.80 -23.41 8.68
N THR A 88 45.77 -24.22 8.42
CA THR A 88 45.23 -25.13 9.43
C THR A 88 45.00 -26.49 8.80
N THR A 89 45.86 -27.42 9.19
CA THR A 89 45.83 -28.85 8.91
C THR A 89 44.67 -29.51 9.63
N TRP A 90 43.83 -30.28 8.92
CA TRP A 90 42.96 -31.30 9.50
C TRP A 90 42.95 -32.56 8.61
N ASN A 91 43.01 -33.69 9.30
CA ASN A 91 43.36 -35.02 8.79
C ASN A 91 42.24 -35.75 8.03
N ASN A 92 42.68 -36.70 7.21
CA ASN A 92 41.92 -37.77 6.56
C ASN A 92 41.03 -38.58 7.52
N ALA A 93 39.86 -39.03 7.04
CA ALA A 93 39.52 -40.45 6.84
C ALA A 93 38.00 -40.66 6.63
N GLY A 94 37.64 -41.58 5.73
CA GLY A 94 36.35 -42.27 5.75
C GLY A 94 35.50 -42.05 4.50
N GLY A 95 35.70 -42.87 3.48
CA GLY A 95 34.76 -43.00 2.37
C GLY A 95 33.52 -43.80 2.77
N PHE A 96 32.41 -43.52 2.10
CA PHE A 96 31.32 -44.48 1.88
C PHE A 96 30.60 -44.11 0.59
N GLU A 97 30.67 -45.02 -0.39
CA GLU A 97 29.74 -45.09 -1.52
C GLU A 97 28.34 -45.45 -1.01
N ASN A 98 27.30 -44.83 -1.58
CA ASN A 98 26.12 -45.56 -2.02
C ASN A 98 25.29 -44.77 -3.03
N LYS A 99 24.89 -45.50 -4.07
CA LYS A 99 23.90 -45.14 -5.09
C LYS A 99 22.50 -45.51 -4.60
N ASP A 100 21.53 -44.83 -5.23
CA ASP A 100 20.11 -45.16 -5.38
C ASP A 100 19.21 -45.11 -4.13
N GLU A 101 18.33 -44.10 -4.08
CA GLU A 101 16.87 -44.27 -3.94
C GLU A 101 16.16 -42.90 -3.96
N LEU A 102 15.51 -42.59 -5.09
CA LEU A 102 14.60 -41.45 -5.25
C LEU A 102 13.20 -41.92 -4.89
N SER A 103 12.83 -41.84 -3.61
CA SER A 103 11.45 -41.92 -3.17
C SER A 103 11.19 -41.00 -1.98
N GLY A 104 10.12 -40.19 -2.09
CA GLY A 104 9.39 -39.58 -0.97
C GLY A 104 10.10 -38.54 -0.11
N ALA A 105 9.91 -37.26 -0.41
CA ALA A 105 9.85 -36.24 0.64
C ALA A 105 9.01 -35.04 0.19
N ALA A 106 7.87 -34.84 0.87
CA ALA A 106 7.25 -33.54 0.99
C ALA A 106 8.29 -32.62 1.64
N GLY A 107 8.91 -31.75 0.84
CA GLY A 107 9.81 -30.73 1.34
C GLY A 107 9.03 -29.75 2.20
N THR A 108 9.08 -29.95 3.51
CA THR A 108 9.11 -28.85 4.47
C THR A 108 10.13 -27.84 3.95
N LEU A 109 9.66 -26.65 3.57
CA LEU A 109 10.50 -25.47 3.52
C LEU A 109 11.15 -25.39 4.90
N GLN A 110 12.40 -25.82 5.00
CA GLN A 110 13.28 -25.40 6.09
C GLN A 110 13.47 -23.90 5.85
N ASP A 111 12.53 -23.15 6.41
CA ASP A 111 12.78 -21.79 6.83
C ASP A 111 14.09 -21.82 7.62
N ASP A 112 15.02 -20.96 7.24
CA ASP A 112 16.18 -20.63 8.04
C ASP A 112 15.61 -19.89 9.28
N GLU A 113 15.00 -20.66 10.20
CA GLU A 113 14.55 -20.29 11.53
C GLU A 113 15.77 -20.02 12.42
N ARG A 114 16.71 -19.19 11.95
CA ARG A 114 17.39 -18.28 12.89
C ARG A 114 16.35 -17.26 13.30
N GLY A 115 15.45 -17.73 14.16
CA GLY A 115 14.45 -16.94 14.83
C GLY A 115 15.15 -15.73 15.41
N ILE A 116 14.86 -14.57 14.83
CA ILE A 116 14.91 -13.33 15.57
C ILE A 116 13.85 -13.52 16.65
N ARG A 117 14.27 -14.16 17.75
CA ARG A 117 13.55 -14.17 19.00
C ARG A 117 13.55 -12.70 19.38
N ILE A 118 12.46 -12.01 19.03
CA ILE A 118 12.14 -10.71 19.61
C ILE A 118 12.00 -11.03 21.11
N THR A 119 13.13 -10.91 21.81
CA THR A 119 13.16 -11.01 23.25
C THR A 119 12.32 -9.83 23.72
N ASN A 120 11.10 -10.12 24.17
CA ASN A 120 10.31 -9.21 24.99
C ASN A 120 11.18 -8.82 26.19
N THR A 121 11.95 -7.75 26.05
CA THR A 121 12.68 -7.13 27.14
C THR A 121 11.66 -6.53 28.09
N ASN A 122 11.73 -6.99 29.34
CA ASN A 122 10.86 -6.67 30.46
C ASN A 122 10.48 -5.18 30.59
N ASN A 123 9.17 -4.96 30.84
CA ASN A 123 8.58 -3.98 31.75
C ASN A 123 9.03 -2.52 31.66
N SER A 124 8.93 -1.91 30.48
CA SER A 124 8.52 -0.49 30.45
C SER A 124 7.00 -0.43 30.50
N PRO A 125 6.39 0.55 31.19
CA PRO A 125 4.93 0.71 31.15
C PRO A 125 4.50 0.90 29.70
N ASN A 126 3.55 0.08 29.23
CA ASN A 126 3.00 0.14 27.87
C ASN A 126 2.10 1.37 27.62
N VAL A 127 2.19 2.37 28.49
CA VAL A 127 1.41 3.61 28.44
C VAL A 127 2.38 4.76 28.64
N THR A 128 2.23 5.80 27.81
CA THR A 128 3.00 7.05 27.94
C THR A 128 2.65 7.76 29.26
N SER A 129 3.47 8.75 29.67
CA SER A 129 3.17 9.59 30.84
C SER A 129 1.79 10.24 30.79
N ASP A 130 1.27 10.45 29.58
CA ASP A 130 0.04 11.19 29.32
C ASP A 130 -1.17 10.26 29.16
N GLY A 131 -1.03 8.97 29.48
CA GLY A 131 -2.10 7.98 29.38
C GLY A 131 -2.34 7.43 27.98
N LEU A 132 -1.61 7.91 26.96
CA LEU A 132 -1.72 7.42 25.60
C LEU A 132 -1.09 6.04 25.44
N CYS A 133 -1.67 5.22 24.57
CA CYS A 133 -1.11 3.93 24.19
C CYS A 133 0.22 4.11 23.43
N THR A 134 1.06 3.07 23.44
CA THR A 134 2.27 2.99 22.61
C THR A 134 1.94 2.51 21.20
N GLU A 135 2.82 2.76 20.23
CA GLU A 135 2.63 2.33 18.84
C GLU A 135 2.15 0.86 18.74
N GLU A 136 2.81 -0.08 19.43
CA GLU A 136 2.42 -1.50 19.39
C GLU A 136 1.10 -1.79 20.13
N SER A 137 0.88 -1.20 21.31
CA SER A 137 -0.31 -1.48 22.12
C SER A 137 -1.58 -0.89 21.51
N CYS A 138 -1.50 0.23 20.78
CA CYS A 138 -2.65 0.88 20.16
C CYS A 138 -3.38 -0.01 19.13
N PHE A 139 -2.66 -0.88 18.42
CA PHE A 139 -3.25 -1.78 17.43
C PHE A 139 -3.87 -3.04 18.04
N ARG A 140 -3.69 -3.28 19.34
CA ARG A 140 -4.30 -4.38 20.10
C ARG A 140 -5.47 -3.85 20.92
N GLY A 141 -6.58 -4.56 20.92
CA GLY A 141 -7.83 -4.04 21.46
C GLY A 141 -9.07 -4.77 20.96
N ALA A 142 -10.21 -4.14 21.20
CA ALA A 142 -11.50 -4.62 20.74
C ALA A 142 -12.45 -3.48 20.36
N TRP A 143 -13.37 -3.78 19.44
CA TRP A 143 -14.47 -2.88 19.13
C TRP A 143 -15.52 -2.88 20.24
N LYS A 144 -15.87 -1.69 20.73
CA LYS A 144 -16.92 -1.49 21.74
C LYS A 144 -18.06 -0.66 21.15
N PRO A 145 -19.31 -0.87 21.60
CA PRO A 145 -20.42 -0.02 21.21
C PRO A 145 -20.15 1.44 21.56
N ARG A 146 -20.40 2.34 20.61
CA ARG A 146 -20.29 3.80 20.78
C ARG A 146 -21.25 4.30 21.87
N ARG A 147 -20.81 5.29 22.64
CA ARG A 147 -21.63 5.98 23.66
C ARG A 147 -21.46 7.50 23.53
N PRO A 148 -22.53 8.27 23.26
CA PRO A 148 -23.87 7.82 22.85
C PRO A 148 -23.88 7.19 21.45
N PRO A 149 -24.84 6.32 21.12
CA PRO A 149 -24.98 5.80 19.76
C PRO A 149 -25.46 6.90 18.80
N LEU A 150 -24.94 6.87 17.58
CA LEU A 150 -25.48 7.59 16.43
C LEU A 150 -26.88 7.05 16.12
N ALA A 151 -27.85 7.95 16.01
CA ALA A 151 -29.26 7.61 15.82
C ALA A 151 -29.78 8.02 14.44
N LYS A 152 -29.17 9.02 13.80
CA LYS A 152 -29.62 9.62 12.54
C LYS A 152 -28.50 9.65 11.51
N ILE A 153 -28.87 9.44 10.26
CA ILE A 153 -27.93 9.49 9.12
C ILE A 153 -27.26 10.86 8.96
N ASP A 154 -27.95 11.93 9.36
CA ASP A 154 -27.43 13.30 9.30
C ASP A 154 -26.23 13.52 10.24
N GLU A 155 -26.04 12.67 11.25
CA GLU A 155 -24.86 12.74 12.13
C GLU A 155 -23.58 12.25 11.45
N VAL A 156 -23.70 11.59 10.29
CA VAL A 156 -22.59 10.97 9.56
C VAL A 156 -22.42 11.54 8.15
N GLU A 157 -22.91 12.75 7.88
CA GLU A 157 -22.69 13.40 6.60
C GLU A 157 -21.18 13.52 6.24
N PRO A 158 -20.81 13.43 4.95
CA PRO A 158 -21.67 13.32 3.76
C PRO A 158 -22.07 11.87 3.42
N TRP A 159 -21.79 10.88 4.29
CA TRP A 159 -22.04 9.48 3.98
C TRP A 159 -23.54 9.16 3.99
N LYS A 160 -24.05 8.65 2.86
CA LYS A 160 -25.51 8.43 2.66
C LYS A 160 -25.97 6.99 2.86
N GLY A 161 -25.05 6.06 3.14
CA GLY A 161 -25.39 4.67 3.44
C GLY A 161 -24.28 3.71 3.12
N CYS A 162 -24.45 2.45 3.52
CA CYS A 162 -23.63 1.35 3.05
C CYS A 162 -24.53 0.21 2.53
N PRO A 163 -24.30 -0.31 1.30
CA PRO A 163 -25.20 -1.28 0.68
C PRO A 163 -25.67 -2.39 1.63
N SER A 164 -26.98 -2.57 1.75
CA SER A 164 -27.56 -3.63 2.57
C SER A 164 -27.67 -4.96 1.81
N SER A 165 -27.94 -6.04 2.55
CA SER A 165 -28.25 -7.36 1.97
C SER A 165 -29.69 -7.50 1.46
N LEU A 166 -30.52 -6.47 1.61
CA LEU A 166 -31.89 -6.48 1.10
C LEU A 166 -31.87 -6.50 -0.44
N ARG A 167 -32.69 -7.37 -1.04
CA ARG A 167 -32.80 -7.57 -2.49
C ARG A 167 -34.26 -7.66 -2.89
N GLY A 168 -34.60 -7.09 -4.05
CA GLY A 168 -35.97 -7.12 -4.59
C GLY A 168 -36.94 -6.18 -3.89
N ALA A 169 -36.44 -5.27 -3.04
CA ALA A 169 -37.24 -4.24 -2.40
C ALA A 169 -37.35 -2.99 -3.28
N THR A 170 -38.20 -2.05 -2.91
CA THR A 170 -38.24 -0.75 -3.56
C THR A 170 -36.94 0.03 -3.31
N LYS A 171 -36.60 0.97 -4.21
CA LYS A 171 -35.41 1.83 -4.06
C LYS A 171 -35.38 2.56 -2.72
N GLU A 172 -36.54 2.95 -2.20
CA GLU A 172 -36.66 3.65 -0.93
C GLU A 172 -36.39 2.74 0.28
N GLU A 173 -36.85 1.49 0.23
CA GLU A 173 -36.54 0.48 1.24
C GLU A 173 -35.05 0.10 1.23
N GLU A 174 -34.45 -0.06 0.05
CA GLU A 174 -33.02 -0.32 -0.09
C GLU A 174 -32.17 0.84 0.45
N ARG A 175 -32.58 2.08 0.19
CA ARG A 175 -31.95 3.29 0.75
C ARG A 175 -32.02 3.30 2.27
N LYS A 176 -33.22 3.14 2.86
CA LYS A 176 -33.39 3.09 4.32
C LYS A 176 -32.60 1.97 4.98
N ALA A 177 -32.57 0.79 4.36
CA ALA A 177 -31.78 -0.34 4.86
C ALA A 177 -30.27 -0.05 4.80
N SER A 178 -29.81 0.63 3.76
CA SER A 178 -28.40 1.02 3.62
C SER A 178 -27.99 2.12 4.61
N GLU A 179 -28.88 3.08 4.89
CA GLU A 179 -28.69 4.10 5.93
C GLU A 179 -28.62 3.47 7.31
N ARG A 180 -29.57 2.58 7.62
CA ARG A 180 -29.61 1.88 8.90
C ARG A 180 -28.34 1.05 9.12
N ARG A 181 -27.93 0.31 8.09
CA ARG A 181 -26.70 -0.48 8.12
C ARG A 181 -25.48 0.40 8.37
N LEU A 182 -25.38 1.56 7.72
CA LEU A 182 -24.26 2.47 7.96
C LEU A 182 -24.19 2.91 9.43
N LEU A 183 -25.32 3.28 10.04
CA LEU A 183 -25.38 3.63 11.46
C LEU A 183 -24.98 2.46 12.37
N ASP A 184 -25.48 1.26 12.09
CA ASP A 184 -25.15 0.06 12.88
C ASP A 184 -23.64 -0.24 12.83
N VAL A 185 -23.00 -0.04 11.68
CA VAL A 185 -21.56 -0.26 11.49
C VAL A 185 -20.71 0.86 12.11
N LEU A 186 -21.17 2.12 12.11
CA LEU A 186 -20.46 3.28 12.70
C LEU A 186 -20.63 3.41 14.21
N ASN A 187 -21.55 2.65 14.80
CA ASN A 187 -21.77 2.59 16.25
C ASN A 187 -20.77 1.70 17.00
N TRP A 188 -19.59 1.49 16.43
CA TRP A 188 -18.48 0.79 17.03
C TRP A 188 -17.24 1.68 17.08
N VAL A 189 -16.58 1.71 18.23
CA VAL A 189 -15.35 2.46 18.48
C VAL A 189 -14.26 1.49 18.89
N TRP A 190 -13.06 1.66 18.34
CA TRP A 190 -11.90 0.90 18.74
C TRP A 190 -11.44 1.33 20.14
N VAL A 191 -11.22 0.37 21.02
CA VAL A 191 -10.65 0.62 22.35
C VAL A 191 -9.38 -0.22 22.47
N PRO A 192 -8.19 0.42 22.56
CA PRO A 192 -6.94 -0.27 22.82
C PRO A 192 -6.99 -1.11 24.11
N ASP A 193 -6.20 -2.16 24.18
CA ASP A 193 -6.07 -2.97 25.41
C ASP A 193 -5.43 -2.17 26.55
N GLU A 194 -4.53 -1.24 26.21
CA GLU A 194 -3.78 -0.39 27.13
C GLU A 194 -3.78 1.05 26.61
N GLY A 195 -3.93 2.03 27.51
CA GLY A 195 -3.93 3.46 27.17
C GLY A 195 -5.11 3.90 26.29
N THR A 196 -4.99 5.10 25.70
CA THR A 196 -5.96 5.64 24.74
C THR A 196 -5.28 6.14 23.49
N LEU A 197 -6.02 6.20 22.38
CA LEU A 197 -5.57 6.93 21.20
C LEU A 197 -5.61 8.43 21.47
N ALA A 198 -4.76 9.17 20.77
CA ALA A 198 -4.86 10.62 20.73
C ALA A 198 -6.18 11.02 20.05
N ASP A 199 -6.78 12.11 20.54
CA ASP A 199 -7.98 12.66 19.92
C ASP A 199 -7.69 13.13 18.49
N TRP A 200 -8.68 12.92 17.62
CA TRP A 200 -8.59 13.37 16.23
C TRP A 200 -8.65 14.91 16.20
N ASP A 201 -7.58 15.53 15.70
CA ASP A 201 -7.49 16.98 15.51
C ASP A 201 -7.09 17.24 14.04
N PRO A 202 -8.05 17.57 13.17
CA PRO A 202 -7.78 17.76 11.74
C PRO A 202 -6.84 18.95 11.48
N GLU A 203 -6.89 20.01 12.29
CA GLU A 203 -6.00 21.15 12.12
C GLU A 203 -4.58 20.81 12.54
N ALA A 204 -4.39 20.15 13.69
CA ALA A 204 -3.05 19.71 14.10
C ALA A 204 -2.45 18.70 13.11
N PHE A 205 -3.26 17.79 12.57
CA PHE A 205 -2.83 16.88 11.52
C PHE A 205 -2.34 17.65 10.29
N VAL A 206 -3.10 18.63 9.81
CA VAL A 206 -2.70 19.45 8.64
C VAL A 206 -1.48 20.33 8.94
N VAL A 207 -1.35 20.88 10.14
CA VAL A 207 -0.13 21.58 10.58
C VAL A 207 1.09 20.65 10.49
N ARG A 208 0.95 19.39 10.93
CA ARG A 208 1.99 18.38 10.79
C ARG A 208 2.32 18.06 9.33
N LEU A 209 1.35 18.11 8.42
CA LEU A 209 1.57 17.93 6.98
C LEU A 209 2.25 19.14 6.32
N LEU A 210 1.91 20.37 6.74
CA LEU A 210 2.54 21.59 6.22
C LEU A 210 4.03 21.65 6.59
N LYS A 211 4.40 21.13 7.77
CA LYS A 211 5.79 20.99 8.21
C LYS A 211 6.57 19.88 7.49
N SER A 212 5.93 19.16 6.56
CA SER A 212 6.55 18.17 5.68
C SER A 212 6.63 18.68 4.24
N PRO A 213 7.75 18.46 3.52
CA PRO A 213 7.89 18.95 2.14
C PRO A 213 6.77 18.47 1.23
N GLY A 214 6.48 17.16 1.26
CA GLY A 214 5.44 16.52 0.46
C GLY A 214 4.11 16.30 1.18
N GLY A 215 4.00 16.69 2.45
CA GLY A 215 2.86 16.35 3.29
C GLY A 215 2.68 14.83 3.46
N LEU A 216 1.47 14.34 3.21
CA LEU A 216 1.13 12.91 3.18
C LEU A 216 0.96 12.43 1.74
N VAL A 217 1.74 11.42 1.37
CA VAL A 217 1.64 10.69 0.10
C VAL A 217 1.11 9.29 0.38
N SER A 218 -0.04 8.95 -0.19
CA SER A 218 -0.62 7.61 -0.14
C SER A 218 -0.37 6.89 -1.46
N VAL A 219 0.20 5.68 -1.41
CA VAL A 219 0.46 4.86 -2.61
C VAL A 219 -0.08 3.45 -2.39
N GLY A 220 -0.91 2.99 -3.32
CA GLY A 220 -1.42 1.63 -3.26
C GLY A 220 -2.61 1.32 -4.14
N ASP A 221 -3.29 0.24 -3.79
CA ASP A 221 -4.49 -0.28 -4.45
C ASP A 221 -5.76 0.53 -4.15
N ASP A 222 -6.90 0.01 -4.60
CA ASP A 222 -8.22 0.61 -4.44
C ASP A 222 -8.67 0.73 -2.97
N ILE A 223 -8.20 -0.13 -2.05
CA ILE A 223 -8.44 0.04 -0.61
C ILE A 223 -7.64 1.24 -0.09
N SER A 224 -6.42 1.45 -0.57
CA SER A 224 -5.65 2.67 -0.28
C SER A 224 -6.31 3.92 -0.84
N LYS A 225 -6.86 3.86 -2.05
CA LYS A 225 -7.64 4.96 -2.64
C LYS A 225 -8.85 5.31 -1.77
N ARG A 226 -9.67 4.33 -1.38
CA ARG A 226 -10.85 4.58 -0.53
C ARG A 226 -10.46 5.11 0.86
N HIS A 227 -9.33 4.67 1.41
CA HIS A 227 -8.78 5.23 2.64
C HIS A 227 -8.45 6.72 2.47
N PHE A 228 -7.77 7.06 1.38
CA PHE A 228 -7.44 8.45 1.05
C PHE A 228 -8.69 9.31 0.83
N GLU A 229 -9.69 8.82 0.09
CA GLU A 229 -10.96 9.52 -0.11
C GLU A 229 -11.72 9.76 1.21
N ALA A 230 -11.74 8.76 2.10
CA ALA A 230 -12.32 8.91 3.44
C ALA A 230 -11.57 9.96 4.28
N LEU A 231 -10.23 9.97 4.23
CA LEU A 231 -9.42 11.00 4.87
C LEU A 231 -9.75 12.41 4.35
N ILE A 232 -9.90 12.58 3.04
CA ILE A 232 -10.26 13.88 2.44
C ILE A 232 -11.62 14.35 2.98
N VAL A 233 -12.61 13.46 3.04
CA VAL A 233 -13.92 13.77 3.62
C VAL A 233 -13.82 14.13 5.10
N LEU A 234 -13.01 13.39 5.86
CA LEU A 234 -12.78 13.64 7.29
C LEU A 234 -12.15 15.01 7.53
N LEU A 235 -11.17 15.41 6.71
CA LEU A 235 -10.51 16.71 6.79
C LEU A 235 -11.42 17.86 6.36
N LYS A 236 -12.20 17.68 5.28
CA LYS A 236 -13.10 18.71 4.75
C LYS A 236 -14.20 19.18 5.70
N ARG A 237 -14.38 18.50 6.84
CA ARG A 237 -15.27 18.95 7.93
C ARG A 237 -14.74 20.18 8.67
N SER A 238 -13.43 20.44 8.63
CA SER A 238 -12.79 21.53 9.37
C SER A 238 -11.70 22.26 8.58
N VAL A 239 -11.26 21.70 7.45
CA VAL A 239 -10.16 22.23 6.64
C VAL A 239 -10.62 22.36 5.19
N ALA A 240 -10.45 23.55 4.62
CA ALA A 240 -10.74 23.79 3.21
C ALA A 240 -9.62 23.21 2.32
N LEU A 241 -9.99 22.25 1.46
CA LEU A 241 -9.07 21.57 0.55
C LEU A 241 -9.54 21.70 -0.89
N GLU A 242 -8.60 22.05 -1.77
CA GLU A 242 -8.81 22.19 -3.21
C GLU A 242 -7.96 21.20 -3.99
N LEU A 243 -8.45 20.77 -5.15
CA LEU A 243 -7.67 19.95 -6.06
C LEU A 243 -6.54 20.77 -6.65
N PHE A 244 -5.33 20.23 -6.62
CA PHE A 244 -4.17 20.88 -7.21
C PHE A 244 -4.23 20.75 -8.74
N THR A 245 -4.49 21.86 -9.42
CA THR A 245 -4.51 21.95 -10.88
C THR A 245 -3.27 22.69 -11.37
N SER A 246 -2.09 22.07 -11.27
CA SER A 246 -0.90 22.66 -11.90
C SER A 246 -0.97 22.50 -13.41
N ASP A 247 -0.57 23.54 -14.14
CA ASP A 247 -0.31 23.49 -15.57
C ASP A 247 1.03 22.81 -15.90
N GLN A 248 1.88 22.56 -14.90
CA GLN A 248 3.11 21.80 -15.08
C GLN A 248 2.79 20.34 -15.42
N GLN A 249 3.17 19.93 -16.63
CA GLN A 249 2.92 18.59 -17.17
C GLN A 249 3.53 17.46 -16.30
N SER A 250 4.60 17.73 -15.56
CA SER A 250 5.32 16.74 -14.72
C SER A 250 4.42 16.10 -13.65
N PHE A 251 3.45 16.85 -13.14
CA PHE A 251 2.51 16.41 -12.09
C PHE A 251 1.17 15.93 -12.64
N ARG A 252 0.83 16.24 -13.90
CA ARG A 252 -0.36 15.69 -14.57
C ARG A 252 -0.11 14.26 -15.01
N ARG A 253 -0.16 13.33 -14.07
CA ARG A 253 -0.09 11.89 -14.33
C ARG A 253 -1.46 11.26 -14.10
N LYS A 254 -1.85 10.37 -15.01
CA LYS A 254 -3.03 9.52 -14.78
C LYS A 254 -2.82 8.74 -13.48
N HIS A 255 -3.87 8.59 -12.68
CA HIS A 255 -3.82 7.90 -11.38
C HIS A 255 -3.04 8.62 -10.27
N VAL A 256 -2.71 9.90 -10.46
CA VAL A 256 -2.19 10.78 -9.40
C VAL A 256 -3.22 11.87 -9.11
N THR A 257 -3.59 12.04 -7.85
CA THR A 257 -4.49 13.09 -7.37
C THR A 257 -3.83 13.84 -6.24
N GLN A 258 -3.87 15.17 -6.28
CA GLN A 258 -3.18 16.03 -5.32
C GLN A 258 -4.14 17.08 -4.77
N TYR A 259 -4.01 17.41 -3.48
CA TYR A 259 -4.77 18.45 -2.82
C TYR A 259 -3.84 19.46 -2.14
N ILE A 260 -4.22 20.73 -2.22
CA ILE A 260 -3.64 21.86 -1.48
C ILE A 260 -4.66 22.39 -0.47
N LEU A 261 -4.21 23.23 0.45
CA LEU A 261 -5.12 24.06 1.24
C LEU A 261 -5.73 25.12 0.33
N ALA A 262 -7.03 25.38 0.50
CA ALA A 262 -7.72 26.43 -0.25
C ALA A 262 -7.12 27.80 0.13
N PRO A 263 -6.36 28.47 -0.76
CA PRO A 263 -5.58 29.65 -0.36
C PRO A 263 -6.45 30.83 0.08
N ASN A 264 -7.68 30.90 -0.44
CA ASN A 264 -8.62 32.00 -0.19
C ASN A 264 -9.58 31.73 0.99
N ASP A 265 -9.46 30.59 1.67
CA ASP A 265 -10.33 30.26 2.80
C ASP A 265 -9.79 30.88 4.11
N PRO A 266 -10.63 31.57 4.91
CA PRO A 266 -10.19 32.19 6.16
C PRO A 266 -9.61 31.21 7.19
N GLY A 267 -10.06 29.96 7.18
CA GLY A 267 -9.52 28.90 8.05
C GLY A 267 -8.09 28.51 7.67
N THR A 268 -7.73 28.59 6.39
CA THR A 268 -6.39 28.28 5.90
C THR A 268 -5.34 29.19 6.53
N GLN A 269 -5.61 30.50 6.63
CA GLN A 269 -4.66 31.46 7.21
C GLN A 269 -4.28 31.10 8.65
N ARG A 270 -5.27 30.72 9.48
CA ARG A 270 -5.03 30.28 10.87
C ARG A 270 -4.14 29.04 10.94
N ILE A 271 -4.41 28.04 10.10
CA ILE A 271 -3.65 26.78 10.05
C ILE A 271 -2.22 27.06 9.59
N TYR A 272 -2.07 27.90 8.58
CA TYR A 272 -0.82 28.33 8.00
C TYR A 272 0.07 29.07 9.02
N GLU A 273 -0.48 30.06 9.72
CA GLU A 273 0.20 30.78 10.79
C GLU A 273 0.65 29.85 11.92
N ARG A 274 -0.20 28.90 12.33
CA ARG A 274 0.13 27.89 13.34
C ARG A 274 1.25 26.96 12.88
N ALA A 275 1.37 26.70 11.58
CA ALA A 275 2.45 25.89 11.02
C ALA A 275 3.78 26.62 11.00
N GLY A 276 3.78 27.95 10.81
CA GLY A 276 5.01 28.75 10.77
C GLY A 276 5.90 28.42 9.57
N VAL A 277 5.29 28.13 8.42
CA VAL A 277 5.95 27.81 7.14
C VAL A 277 5.83 29.00 6.18
N PRO A 278 6.69 29.13 5.14
CA PRO A 278 6.63 30.25 4.19
C PRO A 278 5.46 30.15 3.20
N ASP A 279 5.16 31.27 2.54
CA ASP A 279 3.99 31.42 1.65
C ASP A 279 4.04 30.45 0.46
N SER A 280 5.24 30.06 0.03
CA SER A 280 5.42 29.04 -1.01
C SER A 280 4.76 27.71 -0.66
N ARG A 281 4.67 27.36 0.62
CA ARG A 281 4.16 26.06 1.07
C ARG A 281 2.66 25.91 0.84
N ILE A 282 1.86 26.97 0.93
CA ILE A 282 0.40 26.91 0.74
C ILE A 282 0.02 26.49 -0.68
N ASN A 283 0.90 26.79 -1.64
CA ASN A 283 0.69 26.54 -3.07
C ASN A 283 1.16 25.16 -3.51
N ARG A 284 1.61 24.31 -2.57
CA ARG A 284 2.15 22.98 -2.84
C ARG A 284 1.28 21.88 -2.23
N PRO A 285 1.20 20.70 -2.86
CA PRO A 285 0.41 19.59 -2.34
C PRO A 285 0.75 19.25 -0.89
N ILE A 286 -0.28 19.06 -0.06
CA ILE A 286 -0.15 18.51 1.30
C ILE A 286 -0.68 17.08 1.38
N LEU A 287 -1.47 16.66 0.40
CA LEU A 287 -2.05 15.34 0.27
C LEU A 287 -1.89 14.88 -1.17
N THR A 288 -1.30 13.71 -1.37
CA THR A 288 -1.13 13.10 -2.69
C THR A 288 -1.60 11.64 -2.64
N MET A 289 -2.42 11.22 -3.60
CA MET A 289 -2.76 9.83 -3.86
C MET A 289 -2.11 9.39 -5.16
N ILE A 290 -1.40 8.26 -5.14
CA ILE A 290 -0.84 7.57 -6.29
C ILE A 290 -1.48 6.18 -6.34
N GLU A 291 -2.39 5.95 -7.28
CA GLU A 291 -3.03 4.64 -7.44
C GLU A 291 -2.08 3.69 -8.19
N ASP A 292 -1.34 2.89 -7.43
CA ASP A 292 -0.48 1.83 -7.94
C ASP A 292 -0.80 0.51 -7.24
N SER A 293 -1.48 -0.37 -7.96
CA SER A 293 -2.06 -1.59 -7.40
C SER A 293 -1.03 -2.64 -7.00
N LEU A 294 0.19 -2.59 -7.57
CA LEU A 294 1.23 -3.59 -7.35
C LEU A 294 2.53 -2.99 -6.80
N LEU A 295 2.63 -1.66 -6.69
CA LEU A 295 3.81 -0.88 -6.29
C LEU A 295 5.03 -0.98 -7.22
N VAL A 296 4.93 -1.70 -8.34
CA VAL A 296 6.01 -1.88 -9.31
C VAL A 296 5.55 -1.54 -10.72
N SER A 297 6.48 -1.02 -11.51
CA SER A 297 6.25 -0.74 -12.93
C SER A 297 5.98 -2.04 -13.72
N ASP A 298 5.42 -1.90 -14.92
CA ASP A 298 5.28 -3.02 -15.87
C ASP A 298 6.62 -3.72 -16.13
N THR A 299 7.68 -2.93 -16.29
CA THR A 299 9.03 -3.41 -16.58
C THR A 299 9.58 -4.23 -15.43
N ASP A 300 9.42 -3.75 -14.19
CA ASP A 300 9.88 -4.47 -12.99
C ASP A 300 9.06 -5.73 -12.77
N LEU A 301 7.73 -5.66 -12.92
CA LEU A 301 6.85 -6.81 -12.79
C LEU A 301 7.22 -7.91 -13.80
N LEU A 302 7.43 -7.55 -15.08
CA LEU A 302 7.86 -8.49 -16.10
C LEU A 302 9.23 -9.08 -15.78
N THR A 303 10.16 -8.28 -15.26
CA THR A 303 11.49 -8.76 -14.84
C THR A 303 11.39 -9.77 -13.69
N ILE A 304 10.57 -9.48 -12.67
CA ILE A 304 10.29 -10.38 -11.55
C ILE A 304 9.71 -11.69 -12.07
N VAL A 305 8.67 -11.62 -12.90
CA VAL A 305 7.98 -12.81 -13.41
C VAL A 305 8.88 -13.64 -14.32
N GLN A 306 9.71 -13.02 -15.16
CA GLN A 306 10.69 -13.72 -16.00
C GLN A 306 11.71 -14.51 -15.17
N ARG A 307 12.24 -13.92 -14.09
CA ARG A 307 13.16 -14.61 -13.16
C ARG A 307 12.53 -15.84 -12.52
N LEU A 308 11.21 -15.85 -12.38
CA LEU A 308 10.44 -16.95 -11.80
C LEU A 308 9.95 -17.98 -12.84
N GLY A 309 10.45 -17.88 -14.08
CA GLY A 309 10.08 -18.78 -15.17
C GLY A 309 8.67 -18.56 -15.70
N GLY A 310 8.15 -17.34 -15.56
CA GLY A 310 6.90 -16.89 -16.19
C GLY A 310 7.00 -16.76 -17.70
N VAL A 311 5.89 -16.43 -18.35
CA VAL A 311 5.79 -16.47 -19.81
C VAL A 311 6.58 -15.33 -20.46
N ASN A 312 7.31 -15.65 -21.54
CA ASN A 312 8.12 -14.68 -22.30
C ASN A 312 7.26 -13.51 -22.82
N GLY A 313 7.88 -12.33 -22.92
CA GLY A 313 7.30 -10.97 -22.97
C GLY A 313 6.31 -10.59 -24.09
N ASN A 314 5.72 -11.55 -24.81
CA ASN A 314 4.70 -11.31 -25.84
C ASN A 314 3.27 -11.62 -25.37
N GLN A 315 3.07 -12.22 -24.18
CA GLN A 315 1.73 -12.46 -23.67
C GLN A 315 1.15 -11.15 -23.12
N ARG A 316 0.08 -10.67 -23.76
CA ARG A 316 -0.64 -9.47 -23.33
C ARG A 316 -1.32 -9.74 -21.98
N TRP A 317 -0.65 -9.40 -20.88
CA TRP A 317 -1.26 -9.39 -19.56
C TRP A 317 -2.35 -8.33 -19.51
N SER A 318 -3.53 -8.74 -19.07
CA SER A 318 -4.76 -7.95 -19.19
C SER A 318 -5.58 -7.86 -17.90
N PRO A 319 -5.00 -7.38 -16.81
CA PRO A 319 -5.74 -6.55 -15.89
C PRO A 319 -5.22 -5.12 -16.03
N ARG A 320 -6.13 -4.21 -16.41
CA ARG A 320 -5.86 -2.76 -16.44
C ARG A 320 -5.90 -2.23 -15.00
N LEU A 321 -5.02 -2.74 -14.14
CA LEU A 321 -4.85 -2.21 -12.79
C LEU A 321 -4.22 -0.81 -12.87
N PRO A 322 -4.68 0.16 -12.05
CA PRO A 322 -4.00 1.43 -11.88
C PRO A 322 -2.54 1.24 -11.53
N ARG A 323 -1.67 1.93 -12.27
CA ARG A 323 -0.21 1.93 -12.12
C ARG A 323 0.34 3.30 -12.50
N VAL A 324 1.40 3.70 -11.82
CA VAL A 324 2.12 4.95 -12.08
C VAL A 324 3.60 4.65 -12.23
N ASP A 325 4.09 4.69 -13.46
CA ASP A 325 5.50 4.45 -13.73
C ASP A 325 6.40 5.44 -12.97
N ARG A 326 7.46 4.90 -12.38
CA ARG A 326 8.47 5.65 -11.62
C ARG A 326 7.86 6.50 -10.49
N TRP A 327 6.80 6.03 -9.85
CA TRP A 327 6.25 6.71 -8.68
C TRP A 327 7.25 6.93 -7.53
N PRO A 328 8.30 6.09 -7.30
CA PRO A 328 9.29 6.39 -6.24
C PRO A 328 10.06 7.69 -6.50
N VAL A 329 10.32 8.03 -7.77
CA VAL A 329 10.95 9.30 -8.16
C VAL A 329 10.01 10.47 -7.86
N LEU A 330 8.70 10.31 -8.10
CA LEU A 330 7.73 11.33 -7.72
C LEU A 330 7.69 11.54 -6.20
N VAL A 331 7.84 10.49 -5.41
CA VAL A 331 7.93 10.59 -3.94
C VAL A 331 9.22 11.29 -3.52
N GLU A 332 10.34 10.98 -4.16
CA GLU A 332 11.62 11.67 -3.95
C GLU A 332 11.50 13.17 -4.24
N ASP A 333 10.92 13.54 -5.38
CA ASP A 333 10.67 14.93 -5.77
C ASP A 333 9.76 15.66 -4.76
N LEU A 334 8.72 14.97 -4.26
CA LEU A 334 7.82 15.53 -3.24
C LEU A 334 8.49 15.66 -1.87
N ALA A 335 9.43 14.77 -1.54
CA ALA A 335 10.14 14.78 -0.26
C ALA A 335 11.29 15.79 -0.19
N ALA A 336 11.67 16.39 -1.32
CA ALA A 336 12.69 17.42 -1.38
C ALA A 336 12.12 18.79 -0.89
N PRO A 337 12.70 19.39 0.17
CA PRO A 337 12.36 20.75 0.56
C PRO A 337 12.84 21.73 -0.51
N VAL A 338 12.08 22.82 -0.72
CA VAL A 338 12.54 23.94 -1.56
C VAL A 338 13.38 24.88 -0.69
N ASP A 339 14.29 25.63 -1.30
CA ASP A 339 15.33 26.38 -0.59
C ASP A 339 14.78 27.36 0.46
N ASP A 340 13.66 28.03 0.20
CA ASP A 340 13.00 28.95 1.12
C ASP A 340 12.22 28.24 2.25
N GLU A 341 11.95 26.94 2.11
CA GLU A 341 11.23 26.12 3.08
C GLU A 341 12.16 25.40 4.07
N ARG A 342 13.46 25.24 3.75
CA ARG A 342 14.39 24.33 4.46
C ARG A 342 14.44 24.53 5.98
N GLU A 343 14.27 25.76 6.47
CA GLU A 343 14.35 26.07 7.90
C GLU A 343 13.04 25.81 8.66
N SER A 344 11.90 25.86 7.97
CA SER A 344 10.56 25.79 8.59
C SER A 344 9.89 24.43 8.41
N VAL A 345 10.23 23.72 7.33
CA VAL A 345 9.74 22.39 7.01
C VAL A 345 10.65 21.35 7.69
N THR A 346 10.40 21.17 8.98
CA THR A 346 11.28 20.41 9.89
C THR A 346 10.90 18.93 10.03
N ALA A 347 9.89 18.45 9.31
CA ALA A 347 9.39 17.09 9.47
C ALA A 347 9.51 16.27 8.18
N ASP A 348 9.68 14.97 8.33
CA ASP A 348 9.76 14.06 7.18
C ASP A 348 8.44 14.04 6.41
N THR A 349 8.51 13.92 5.09
CA THR A 349 7.35 13.57 4.26
C THR A 349 6.81 12.21 4.69
N ILE A 350 5.49 12.09 4.79
CA ILE A 350 4.83 10.87 5.25
C ILE A 350 4.42 10.07 4.02
N LEU A 351 4.89 8.83 3.91
CA LEU A 351 4.50 7.91 2.84
C LEU A 351 3.68 6.75 3.41
N LEU A 352 2.38 6.74 3.15
CA LEU A 352 1.50 5.63 3.50
C LEU A 352 1.41 4.63 2.34
N LEU A 353 2.03 3.46 2.52
CA LEU A 353 2.09 2.40 1.51
C LEU A 353 1.14 1.25 1.85
N ASN A 354 0.46 0.70 0.84
CA ASN A 354 -0.10 -0.65 0.92
C ASN A 354 -0.30 -1.27 -0.47
N THR A 355 -0.11 -2.57 -0.54
CA THR A 355 -0.55 -3.41 -1.66
C THR A 355 -0.75 -4.82 -1.14
N GLY A 356 -1.80 -5.49 -1.58
CA GLY A 356 -1.92 -6.92 -1.32
C GLY A 356 -3.10 -7.59 -2.01
N ILE A 357 -4.23 -6.91 -2.16
CA ILE A 357 -5.44 -7.59 -2.63
C ILE A 357 -5.37 -8.04 -4.10
N HIS A 358 -4.50 -7.40 -4.89
CA HIS A 358 -4.24 -7.76 -6.28
C HIS A 358 -3.05 -8.72 -6.45
N TRP A 359 -2.34 -9.03 -5.36
CA TRP A 359 -1.28 -10.04 -5.36
C TRP A 359 -1.89 -11.43 -5.19
N SER A 360 -2.54 -11.90 -6.25
CA SER A 360 -3.23 -13.19 -6.32
C SER A 360 -3.01 -13.87 -7.66
N ARG A 361 -3.16 -15.19 -7.72
CA ARG A 361 -3.01 -15.96 -8.97
C ARG A 361 -4.10 -15.64 -9.99
N GLU A 362 -5.24 -15.12 -9.53
CA GLU A 362 -6.31 -14.64 -10.40
C GLU A 362 -5.90 -13.38 -11.17
N HIS A 363 -5.19 -12.45 -10.51
CA HIS A 363 -4.77 -11.21 -11.14
C HIS A 363 -3.41 -11.33 -11.84
N LEU A 364 -2.45 -12.06 -11.24
CA LEU A 364 -1.10 -12.23 -11.77
C LEU A 364 -0.98 -13.45 -12.68
N THR A 365 -1.77 -13.45 -13.75
CA THR A 365 -1.81 -14.53 -14.77
C THR A 365 -0.53 -14.68 -15.59
N LEU A 366 0.44 -13.78 -15.43
CA LEU A 366 1.79 -13.89 -16.01
C LEU A 366 2.63 -14.99 -15.36
N LEU A 367 2.35 -15.35 -14.11
CA LEU A 367 3.03 -16.44 -13.43
C LEU A 367 2.67 -17.76 -14.11
N LYS A 368 3.70 -18.56 -14.43
CA LYS A 368 3.50 -19.84 -15.11
C LYS A 368 2.65 -20.79 -14.25
N PRO A 369 1.55 -21.35 -14.77
CA PRO A 369 0.76 -22.36 -14.07
C PRO A 369 1.62 -23.56 -13.65
N ARG A 370 1.36 -24.12 -12.47
CA ARG A 370 2.12 -25.26 -11.92
C ARG A 370 1.22 -26.44 -11.60
N ALA A 371 1.84 -27.60 -11.37
CA ALA A 371 1.13 -28.85 -11.14
C ALA A 371 0.25 -28.86 -9.88
N ASN A 372 0.58 -28.05 -8.87
CA ASN A 372 -0.24 -27.91 -7.68
C ASN A 372 -0.39 -26.43 -7.23
N PRO A 373 -1.52 -26.07 -6.59
CA PRO A 373 -1.80 -24.72 -6.12
C PRO A 373 -0.76 -24.15 -5.14
N LEU A 374 -0.21 -24.99 -4.26
CA LEU A 374 0.76 -24.57 -3.25
C LEU A 374 2.05 -24.07 -3.90
N ALA A 375 2.52 -24.75 -4.94
CA ALA A 375 3.68 -24.32 -5.71
C ALA A 375 3.42 -22.96 -6.37
N GLU A 376 2.24 -22.73 -6.95
CA GLU A 376 1.89 -21.43 -7.53
C GLU A 376 1.86 -20.32 -6.48
N GLN A 377 1.30 -20.58 -5.29
CA GLN A 377 1.29 -19.63 -4.17
C GLN A 377 2.72 -19.33 -3.68
N ASN A 378 3.62 -20.31 -3.65
CA ASN A 378 5.03 -20.09 -3.30
C ASN A 378 5.73 -19.15 -4.31
N TYR A 379 5.46 -19.33 -5.60
CA TYR A 379 5.99 -18.44 -6.65
C TYR A 379 5.38 -17.03 -6.57
N LEU A 380 4.09 -16.92 -6.28
CA LEU A 380 3.43 -15.64 -6.03
C LEU A 380 4.05 -14.92 -4.82
N THR A 381 4.30 -15.65 -3.73
CA THR A 381 4.96 -15.14 -2.52
C THR A 381 6.39 -14.68 -2.82
N GLU A 382 7.13 -15.41 -3.65
CA GLU A 382 8.47 -14.99 -4.08
C GLU A 382 8.42 -13.75 -4.99
N ALA A 383 7.44 -13.65 -5.90
CA ALA A 383 7.22 -12.45 -6.70
C ALA A 383 6.94 -11.23 -5.80
N TYR A 384 6.10 -11.41 -4.78
CA TYR A 384 5.82 -10.38 -3.77
C TYR A 384 7.09 -9.96 -3.02
N ARG A 385 7.93 -10.93 -2.64
CA ARG A 385 9.22 -10.67 -1.97
C ARG A 385 10.18 -9.88 -2.86
N GLN A 386 10.22 -10.16 -4.16
CA GLN A 386 11.04 -9.37 -5.10
C GLN A 386 10.49 -7.95 -5.30
N MET A 387 9.16 -7.77 -5.37
CA MET A 387 8.56 -6.43 -5.37
C MET A 387 8.96 -5.65 -4.13
N LEU A 388 8.85 -6.26 -2.95
CA LEU A 388 9.22 -5.61 -1.69
C LEU A 388 10.67 -5.13 -1.74
N ARG A 389 11.60 -5.98 -2.20
CA ARG A 389 13.01 -5.59 -2.38
C ARG A 389 13.15 -4.39 -3.31
N THR A 390 12.57 -4.43 -4.51
CA THR A 390 12.61 -3.34 -5.49
C THR A 390 12.09 -2.02 -4.91
N VAL A 391 10.94 -2.05 -4.23
CA VAL A 391 10.34 -0.85 -3.61
C VAL A 391 11.23 -0.34 -2.47
N SER A 392 11.67 -1.22 -1.57
CA SER A 392 12.50 -0.84 -0.43
C SER A 392 13.85 -0.26 -0.85
N GLU A 393 14.51 -0.83 -1.87
CA GLU A 393 15.78 -0.32 -2.40
C GLU A 393 15.63 1.06 -3.04
N SER A 394 14.49 1.31 -3.70
CA SER A 394 14.21 2.59 -4.34
C SER A 394 13.92 3.70 -3.35
N LEU A 395 13.24 3.41 -2.24
CA LEU A 395 12.83 4.41 -1.24
C LEU A 395 13.85 4.62 -0.12
N LYS A 396 14.66 3.61 0.20
CA LYS A 396 15.66 3.66 1.28
C LYS A 396 16.57 4.90 1.24
N PRO A 397 17.06 5.38 0.08
CA PRO A 397 17.97 6.53 0.03
C PRO A 397 17.33 7.90 0.33
N ILE A 398 16.00 8.00 0.40
CA ILE A 398 15.30 9.28 0.54
C ILE A 398 15.30 9.68 2.03
N SER A 399 16.17 10.61 2.43
CA SER A 399 16.43 10.92 3.85
C SER A 399 15.27 11.58 4.59
N ASN A 400 14.49 12.43 3.92
CA ASN A 400 13.41 13.21 4.53
C ASN A 400 12.05 12.51 4.40
N LEU A 401 12.05 11.18 4.57
CA LEU A 401 10.90 10.32 4.31
C LEU A 401 10.65 9.38 5.49
N SER A 402 9.43 9.40 5.99
CA SER A 402 8.91 8.45 6.97
C SER A 402 7.84 7.59 6.31
N ILE A 403 8.13 6.29 6.17
CA ILE A 403 7.35 5.32 5.43
C ILE A 403 6.55 4.45 6.39
N TYR A 404 5.25 4.42 6.16
CA TYR A 404 4.27 3.68 6.92
C TYR A 404 3.65 2.63 6.02
N TYR A 405 4.03 1.36 6.19
CA TYR A 405 3.32 0.28 5.51
C TYR A 405 2.09 -0.09 6.31
N ARG A 406 0.89 0.16 5.76
CA ARG A 406 -0.37 -0.33 6.32
C ARG A 406 -0.53 -1.80 5.96
N ALA A 407 -0.83 -2.65 6.95
CA ALA A 407 -1.17 -4.05 6.70
C ALA A 407 -2.31 -4.20 5.67
N THR A 408 -2.18 -5.18 4.77
CA THR A 408 -3.27 -5.60 3.89
C THR A 408 -4.37 -6.21 4.73
N THR A 409 -5.61 -5.74 4.57
CA THR A 409 -6.73 -6.14 5.41
C THR A 409 -7.36 -7.45 4.95
N PRO A 410 -7.93 -8.27 5.86
CA PRO A 410 -8.57 -9.54 5.50
C PRO A 410 -9.87 -9.31 4.73
N GLY A 411 -10.20 -10.24 3.85
CA GLY A 411 -11.58 -10.42 3.38
C GLY A 411 -12.33 -11.42 4.27
N HIS A 412 -13.65 -11.26 4.39
CA HIS A 412 -14.51 -12.10 5.24
C HIS A 412 -15.53 -12.88 4.41
N PRO A 413 -15.25 -14.12 4.00
CA PRO A 413 -16.16 -14.90 3.17
C PRO A 413 -17.54 -14.99 3.81
N ARG A 414 -18.59 -14.65 3.05
CA ARG A 414 -19.99 -14.60 3.55
C ARG A 414 -20.18 -13.57 4.67
N CYS A 415 -19.57 -12.40 4.52
CA CYS A 415 -19.66 -11.29 5.46
C CYS A 415 -21.11 -10.89 5.81
N HIS A 416 -22.10 -11.07 4.94
CA HIS A 416 -23.54 -10.90 5.26
C HIS A 416 -24.05 -11.70 6.47
N THR A 417 -23.36 -12.77 6.87
CA THR A 417 -23.79 -13.59 8.01
C THR A 417 -23.55 -12.93 9.36
N ARG A 418 -22.83 -11.81 9.42
CA ARG A 418 -22.58 -11.05 10.66
C ARG A 418 -22.98 -9.59 10.50
N THR A 419 -23.67 -9.08 11.49
CA THR A 419 -24.13 -7.68 11.57
C THR A 419 -23.42 -6.89 12.68
N SER A 420 -22.46 -7.52 13.37
CA SER A 420 -21.67 -6.90 14.42
C SER A 420 -20.22 -7.41 14.39
N PRO A 421 -19.28 -6.67 14.99
CA PRO A 421 -17.91 -7.11 15.16
C PRO A 421 -17.80 -8.42 15.96
N TYR A 422 -16.67 -9.08 15.80
CA TYR A 422 -16.20 -10.08 16.75
C TYR A 422 -15.90 -9.43 18.11
N LYS A 423 -16.13 -10.17 19.19
CA LYS A 423 -15.92 -9.68 20.56
C LYS A 423 -14.43 -9.52 20.93
N SER A 424 -13.54 -10.21 20.23
CA SER A 424 -12.09 -10.17 20.45
C SER A 424 -11.32 -10.64 19.22
N ALA A 425 -10.04 -10.27 19.14
CA ALA A 425 -9.11 -10.72 18.10
C ALA A 425 -9.01 -12.26 18.04
N LYS A 426 -8.81 -12.92 19.19
CA LYS A 426 -8.70 -14.38 19.28
C LYS A 426 -9.95 -15.11 18.74
N LEU A 427 -11.13 -14.56 19.01
CA LEU A 427 -12.37 -15.11 18.45
C LEU A 427 -12.42 -14.91 16.94
N ALA A 428 -12.07 -13.72 16.45
CA ALA A 428 -12.01 -13.43 15.03
C ALA A 428 -11.05 -14.38 14.29
N GLU A 429 -9.82 -14.53 14.79
CA GLU A 429 -8.84 -15.49 14.27
C GLU A 429 -9.39 -16.91 14.21
N THR A 430 -10.07 -17.36 15.26
CA THR A 430 -10.64 -18.72 15.31
C THR A 430 -11.75 -18.89 14.28
N MET A 431 -12.62 -17.90 14.13
CA MET A 431 -13.78 -17.97 13.24
C MET A 431 -13.42 -17.73 11.77
N GLU A 432 -12.39 -16.94 11.50
CA GLU A 432 -11.87 -16.61 10.17
C GLU A 432 -10.77 -17.57 9.68
N LYS A 433 -10.49 -18.65 10.43
CA LYS A 433 -9.67 -19.78 9.94
C LYS A 433 -10.26 -20.36 8.66
N ASN A 434 -9.37 -20.90 7.81
CA ASN A 434 -9.72 -21.56 6.55
C ASN A 434 -10.54 -20.66 5.60
N VAL A 435 -10.05 -19.44 5.36
CA VAL A 435 -10.67 -18.45 4.47
C VAL A 435 -10.99 -19.03 3.09
N VAL A 436 -10.08 -19.82 2.50
CA VAL A 436 -10.28 -20.46 1.20
C VAL A 436 -11.43 -21.47 1.23
N GLY A 437 -11.49 -22.35 2.23
CA GLY A 437 -12.60 -23.30 2.36
C GLY A 437 -13.96 -22.58 2.49
N ARG A 438 -14.00 -21.46 3.22
CA ARG A 438 -15.21 -20.65 3.37
C ARG A 438 -15.59 -19.90 2.10
N LEU A 439 -14.63 -19.41 1.30
CA LEU A 439 -14.89 -18.79 -0.02
C LEU A 439 -15.61 -19.74 -0.99
N LEU A 440 -15.32 -21.04 -0.88
CA LEU A 440 -15.87 -22.09 -1.74
C LEU A 440 -17.19 -22.66 -1.24
N GLN A 441 -17.62 -22.31 -0.03
CA GLN A 441 -18.85 -22.84 0.55
C GLN A 441 -20.07 -22.33 -0.22
N GLY A 442 -20.90 -23.26 -0.71
CA GLY A 442 -22.11 -22.94 -1.47
C GLY A 442 -21.85 -22.56 -2.95
N VAL A 443 -20.61 -22.57 -3.41
CA VAL A 443 -20.29 -22.37 -4.83
C VAL A 443 -20.45 -23.70 -5.56
N LEU A 444 -21.44 -23.76 -6.46
CA LEU A 444 -21.77 -24.97 -7.22
C LEU A 444 -20.96 -25.11 -8.51
N ASP A 445 -20.69 -23.98 -9.18
CA ASP A 445 -19.93 -23.95 -10.43
C ASP A 445 -18.44 -24.18 -10.20
N GLU A 446 -17.83 -25.18 -10.85
CA GLU A 446 -16.41 -25.49 -10.66
C GLU A 446 -15.49 -24.43 -11.27
N GLY A 447 -15.90 -23.74 -12.34
CA GLY A 447 -15.15 -22.62 -12.89
C GLY A 447 -14.98 -21.49 -11.88
N GLU A 448 -16.08 -21.08 -11.24
CA GLU A 448 -16.09 -20.09 -10.18
C GLU A 448 -15.33 -20.58 -8.92
N ARG A 449 -15.40 -21.87 -8.58
CA ARG A 449 -14.58 -22.44 -7.50
C ARG A 449 -13.09 -22.31 -7.80
N GLN A 450 -12.66 -22.61 -9.03
CA GLN A 450 -11.28 -22.46 -9.45
C GLN A 450 -10.82 -21.00 -9.42
N LYS A 451 -11.68 -20.07 -9.87
CA LYS A 451 -11.43 -18.63 -9.79
C LYS A 451 -11.25 -18.16 -8.35
N ARG A 452 -12.16 -18.52 -7.44
CA ARG A 452 -12.08 -18.13 -6.02
C ARG A 452 -10.90 -18.73 -5.28
N ARG A 453 -10.48 -19.96 -5.63
CA ARG A 453 -9.24 -20.55 -5.09
C ARG A 453 -8.02 -19.70 -5.42
N LYS A 454 -8.02 -19.00 -6.56
CA LYS A 454 -6.93 -18.15 -7.03
C LYS A 454 -7.00 -16.71 -6.52
N TRP A 455 -7.97 -16.36 -5.68
CA TRP A 455 -7.98 -15.06 -5.00
C TRP A 455 -6.91 -14.96 -3.91
N ASP A 456 -6.45 -16.09 -3.38
CA ASP A 456 -5.32 -16.17 -2.45
C ASP A 456 -5.43 -15.25 -1.22
N TRP A 457 -6.64 -15.08 -0.67
CA TRP A 457 -6.87 -14.26 0.54
C TRP A 457 -6.13 -14.80 1.77
N ASP A 458 -5.78 -16.09 1.77
CA ASP A 458 -4.92 -16.72 2.76
C ASP A 458 -3.48 -16.19 2.73
N LEU A 459 -3.02 -15.61 1.61
CA LEU A 459 -1.68 -15.03 1.51
C LEU A 459 -1.59 -13.60 2.08
N PHE A 460 -2.69 -12.93 2.42
CA PHE A 460 -2.63 -11.57 2.96
C PHE A 460 -1.80 -11.50 4.25
N VAL A 461 -1.98 -12.46 5.16
CA VAL A 461 -1.16 -12.54 6.39
C VAL A 461 0.31 -12.84 6.07
N VAL A 462 0.57 -13.71 5.10
CA VAL A 462 1.93 -14.05 4.66
C VAL A 462 2.65 -12.81 4.10
N HIS A 463 1.98 -12.05 3.24
CA HIS A 463 2.50 -10.80 2.67
C HIS A 463 2.73 -9.73 3.75
N ASN A 464 1.81 -9.62 4.71
CA ASN A 464 1.95 -8.74 5.87
C ASN A 464 3.20 -9.08 6.70
N ASP A 465 3.47 -10.35 6.94
CA ASP A 465 4.65 -10.80 7.69
C ASP A 465 5.97 -10.60 6.93
N LEU A 466 5.94 -10.62 5.58
CA LEU A 466 7.09 -10.22 4.78
C LEU A 466 7.45 -8.74 4.99
N TRP A 467 6.46 -7.86 4.95
CA TRP A 467 6.66 -6.43 5.24
C TRP A 467 7.11 -6.18 6.67
N ARG A 468 6.46 -6.80 7.66
CA ARG A 468 6.85 -6.67 9.08
C ARG A 468 8.32 -7.00 9.29
N ARG A 469 8.78 -8.15 8.79
CA ARG A 469 10.20 -8.58 8.90
C ARG A 469 11.15 -7.66 8.14
N ALA A 470 10.79 -7.24 6.93
CA ALA A 470 11.63 -6.36 6.14
C ALA A 470 11.80 -4.98 6.79
N ILE A 471 10.73 -4.42 7.37
CA ILE A 471 10.75 -3.13 8.06
C ILE A 471 11.65 -3.17 9.30
N VAL A 472 11.58 -4.23 10.10
CA VAL A 472 12.49 -4.42 11.25
C VAL A 472 13.95 -4.38 10.79
N ARG A 473 14.28 -5.09 9.71
CA ARG A 473 15.63 -5.09 9.14
C ARG A 473 16.02 -3.71 8.61
N LEU A 474 15.15 -3.04 7.86
CA LEU A 474 15.42 -1.72 7.27
C LEU A 474 15.67 -0.66 8.36
N GLU A 475 14.91 -0.69 9.46
CA GLU A 475 15.13 0.20 10.60
C GLU A 475 16.43 -0.10 11.35
N GLN A 476 16.80 -1.38 11.50
CA GLN A 476 18.09 -1.75 12.08
C GLN A 476 19.25 -1.24 11.21
N GLU A 477 19.17 -1.43 9.90
CA GLU A 477 20.16 -0.92 8.94
C GLU A 477 20.25 0.60 8.98
N ARG A 478 19.12 1.33 9.09
CA ARG A 478 19.11 2.78 9.23
C ARG A 478 19.85 3.24 10.49
N LYS A 479 19.49 2.68 11.66
CA LYS A 479 20.13 3.03 12.94
C LYS A 479 21.65 2.80 12.91
N GLN A 480 22.10 1.68 12.36
CA GLN A 480 23.52 1.39 12.18
C GLN A 480 24.25 2.39 11.27
N MET A 481 23.55 2.98 10.30
CA MET A 481 24.13 3.98 9.41
C MET A 481 24.12 5.39 10.01
N GLU A 482 23.18 5.69 10.90
CA GLU A 482 23.14 6.93 11.68
C GLU A 482 24.23 7.00 12.75
N GLU A 483 24.59 5.86 13.33
CA GLU A 483 25.69 5.75 14.31
C GLU A 483 27.09 5.93 13.70
N LYS A 484 27.21 5.94 12.36
CA LYS A 484 28.52 6.12 11.70
C LYS A 484 28.98 7.57 11.80
N PRO A 485 30.28 7.81 12.04
CA PRO A 485 30.83 9.16 12.09
C PRO A 485 30.77 9.82 10.71
N TYR A 486 30.69 11.15 10.72
CA TYR A 486 30.82 11.98 9.52
C TYR A 486 32.17 11.69 8.81
N PRO A 487 32.24 11.70 7.46
CA PRO A 487 31.20 11.97 6.47
C PRO A 487 30.38 10.74 6.05
N PHE A 488 30.49 9.63 6.79
CA PHE A 488 29.86 8.36 6.42
C PHE A 488 28.42 8.21 6.92
N THR A 489 27.94 9.16 7.72
CA THR A 489 26.55 9.24 8.16
C THR A 489 25.63 9.36 6.95
N LYS A 490 24.80 8.34 6.73
CA LYS A 490 23.75 8.36 5.71
C LYS A 490 22.40 8.34 6.39
N TYR A 491 21.58 9.34 6.08
CA TYR A 491 20.20 9.39 6.52
C TYR A 491 19.36 8.59 5.53
N TYR A 492 18.77 7.49 6.00
CA TYR A 492 17.84 6.68 5.22
C TYR A 492 16.42 6.94 5.67
N ALA A 493 15.46 6.64 4.78
CA ALA A 493 14.05 6.72 5.10
C ALA A 493 13.73 5.90 6.36
N LYS A 494 12.87 6.46 7.23
CA LYS A 494 12.34 5.75 8.40
C LYS A 494 11.22 4.81 7.96
N TRP A 495 11.12 3.65 8.58
CA TRP A 495 10.10 2.65 8.29
C TRP A 495 9.29 2.28 9.54
N ARG A 496 7.97 2.19 9.37
CA ARG A 496 6.99 1.84 10.40
C ARG A 496 5.95 0.89 9.81
N TYR A 497 5.44 -0.01 10.64
CA TYR A 497 4.42 -0.98 10.26
C TYR A 497 3.12 -0.68 11.00
N LEU A 498 2.08 -0.31 10.27
CA LEU A 498 0.76 -0.05 10.85
C LEU A 498 -0.08 -1.34 10.82
N ASP A 499 -0.12 -2.02 11.97
CA ASP A 499 -0.76 -3.33 12.12
C ASP A 499 -2.30 -3.23 12.28
N VAL A 500 -2.97 -2.81 11.20
CA VAL A 500 -4.43 -2.70 11.16
C VAL A 500 -5.15 -4.04 11.01
N TRP A 501 -4.42 -5.16 10.94
CA TRP A 501 -4.97 -6.48 10.64
C TRP A 501 -6.00 -6.92 11.67
N SER A 502 -5.63 -6.93 12.96
CA SER A 502 -6.51 -7.40 14.05
C SER A 502 -7.82 -6.58 14.11
N GLN A 503 -7.71 -5.27 13.91
CA GLN A 503 -8.87 -4.37 13.90
C GLN A 503 -9.83 -4.71 12.76
N ALA A 504 -9.29 -4.94 11.56
CA ALA A 504 -10.08 -5.26 10.38
C ALA A 504 -10.66 -6.68 10.44
N LEU A 505 -9.90 -7.67 10.93
CA LEU A 505 -10.35 -9.06 11.11
C LEU A 505 -11.54 -9.16 12.07
N GLN A 506 -11.66 -8.23 13.02
CA GLN A 506 -12.80 -8.18 13.92
C GLN A 506 -14.09 -7.66 13.25
N ARG A 507 -14.06 -7.21 11.99
CA ARG A 507 -15.14 -6.40 11.37
C ARG A 507 -15.80 -7.00 10.12
N PRO A 508 -16.27 -8.26 10.12
CA PRO A 508 -17.02 -8.80 8.97
C PRO A 508 -18.28 -7.99 8.65
N ASP A 509 -18.85 -7.28 9.62
CA ASP A 509 -20.01 -6.41 9.47
C ASP A 509 -19.77 -5.18 8.58
N ALA A 510 -18.52 -4.76 8.41
CA ALA A 510 -18.15 -3.46 7.84
C ALA A 510 -17.80 -3.49 6.34
N HIS A 511 -17.98 -4.62 5.66
CA HIS A 511 -17.67 -4.73 4.23
C HIS A 511 -18.65 -3.94 3.34
N TYR A 512 -18.20 -3.48 2.17
CA TYR A 512 -18.97 -2.58 1.31
C TYR A 512 -20.32 -3.16 0.88
N ASP A 513 -20.34 -4.33 0.21
CA ASP A 513 -21.57 -5.04 -0.14
C ASP A 513 -21.55 -6.45 0.47
N PRO A 514 -22.33 -6.72 1.51
CA PRO A 514 -22.24 -7.96 2.26
C PRO A 514 -22.60 -9.22 1.44
N THR A 515 -23.24 -9.04 0.28
CA THR A 515 -23.67 -10.13 -0.61
C THR A 515 -22.74 -10.34 -1.80
N GLN A 516 -21.93 -9.34 -2.18
CA GLN A 516 -21.10 -9.37 -3.39
C GLN A 516 -19.63 -9.07 -3.12
N ASP A 517 -19.33 -8.17 -2.20
CA ASP A 517 -18.00 -7.64 -1.93
C ASP A 517 -17.69 -7.72 -0.43
N CYS A 518 -17.05 -8.83 -0.06
CA CYS A 518 -16.52 -9.07 1.28
C CYS A 518 -15.02 -8.82 1.38
N LEU A 519 -14.48 -7.91 0.55
CA LEU A 519 -13.08 -7.51 0.59
C LEU A 519 -12.95 -6.02 0.81
N SER A 520 -13.70 -5.22 0.05
CA SER A 520 -13.74 -3.76 0.24
C SER A 520 -14.55 -3.38 1.48
N TRP A 521 -14.33 -2.17 1.98
CA TRP A 521 -14.94 -1.66 3.20
C TRP A 521 -15.98 -0.57 2.93
N CYS A 522 -17.00 -0.49 3.79
CA CYS A 522 -17.85 0.68 3.90
C CYS A 522 -17.03 1.89 4.37
N SER A 523 -17.24 3.05 3.75
CA SER A 523 -16.73 4.32 4.27
C SER A 523 -17.74 4.94 5.25
N PRO A 524 -17.28 5.63 6.31
CA PRO A 524 -15.88 5.89 6.67
C PRO A 524 -15.26 4.84 7.62
N VAL A 525 -16.07 3.90 8.12
CA VAL A 525 -15.81 2.88 9.15
C VAL A 525 -14.33 2.64 9.53
N LEU A 526 -13.64 1.73 8.86
CA LEU A 526 -12.27 1.36 9.20
C LEU A 526 -11.26 2.42 8.78
N PHE A 527 -11.56 3.14 7.70
CA PHE A 527 -10.69 4.18 7.16
C PHE A 527 -10.46 5.32 8.15
N ASP A 528 -11.52 5.79 8.83
CA ASP A 528 -11.41 6.78 9.91
C ASP A 528 -10.55 6.27 11.05
N GLN A 529 -10.71 4.99 11.42
CA GLN A 529 -9.92 4.39 12.49
C GLN A 529 -8.44 4.30 12.12
N TRP A 530 -8.11 3.92 10.88
CA TRP A 530 -6.73 3.87 10.40
C TRP A 530 -6.10 5.26 10.31
N THR A 531 -6.88 6.26 9.90
CA THR A 531 -6.45 7.66 9.90
C THR A 531 -6.13 8.15 11.32
N ARG A 532 -6.97 7.81 12.31
CA ARG A 532 -6.71 8.13 13.72
C ARG A 532 -5.45 7.44 14.26
N HIS A 533 -5.21 6.20 13.87
CA HIS A 533 -3.95 5.51 14.21
C HIS A 533 -2.74 6.18 13.59
N LEU A 534 -2.82 6.58 12.31
CA LEU A 534 -1.73 7.32 11.66
C LEU A 534 -1.44 8.63 12.40
N GLN A 535 -2.45 9.46 12.70
CA GLN A 535 -2.25 10.68 13.48
C GLN A 535 -1.64 10.36 14.85
N HIS A 536 -2.15 9.34 15.53
CA HIS A 536 -1.64 8.96 16.85
C HIS A 536 -0.15 8.61 16.79
N VAL A 537 0.27 7.77 15.84
CA VAL A 537 1.69 7.41 15.67
C VAL A 537 2.53 8.65 15.35
N LEU A 538 2.05 9.54 14.49
CA LEU A 538 2.73 10.81 14.19
C LEU A 538 2.86 11.72 15.41
N ASN A 539 1.90 11.70 16.33
CA ASN A 539 1.96 12.47 17.58
C ASN A 539 2.98 11.87 18.57
N LEU A 540 3.22 10.57 18.53
CA LEU A 540 4.25 9.92 19.35
C LEU A 540 5.67 10.24 18.86
N GLU A 541 5.84 10.60 17.60
CA GLU A 541 7.10 11.07 17.06
C GLU A 541 7.46 12.43 17.67
N LYS A 542 8.27 12.43 18.74
CA LYS A 542 8.85 13.66 19.26
C LYS A 542 9.76 14.29 18.18
N PRO A 543 9.73 15.62 17.98
CA PRO A 543 10.71 16.27 17.11
C PRO A 543 12.11 16.08 17.72
N GLU A 544 12.93 15.24 17.10
CA GLU A 544 14.34 14.97 17.51
C GLU A 544 15.24 16.23 17.42
N PHE A 545 14.71 17.34 16.89
CA PHE A 545 15.43 18.58 16.64
C PHE A 545 15.86 19.36 17.90
N ALA A 546 15.40 18.97 19.10
CA ALA A 546 15.82 19.65 20.33
C ALA A 546 17.28 19.37 20.73
N SER A 547 17.97 18.36 20.16
CA SER A 547 19.37 18.05 20.53
C SER A 547 20.41 18.28 19.42
N LYS A 548 20.01 18.71 18.22
CA LYS A 548 20.96 18.92 17.09
C LYS A 548 21.53 20.33 17.00
N LYS A 549 21.07 21.26 17.84
CA LYS A 549 21.54 22.67 17.80
C LYS A 549 22.88 22.92 18.51
N ASP A 550 23.45 21.90 19.15
CA ASP A 550 24.72 22.01 19.89
C ASP A 550 25.90 21.34 19.17
N MET A 551 25.85 21.17 17.84
CA MET A 551 27.08 20.92 17.09
C MET A 551 27.83 22.26 16.99
N PRO A 552 29.01 22.41 17.62
CA PRO A 552 29.77 23.65 17.53
C PRO A 552 30.10 23.93 16.07
N SER A 553 29.77 25.13 15.61
CA SER A 553 30.27 25.65 14.34
C SER A 553 31.79 25.67 14.42
N GLU A 554 32.45 24.83 13.63
CA GLU A 554 33.90 24.68 13.52
C GLU A 554 34.56 25.91 12.82
N GLU A 555 34.01 27.11 13.02
CA GLU A 555 34.45 28.35 12.35
C GLU A 555 35.20 29.34 13.26
N ASP A 556 35.36 29.08 14.57
CA ASP A 556 35.97 30.07 15.48
C ASP A 556 37.45 29.82 15.88
N ASP A 557 38.14 28.78 15.40
CA ASP A 557 39.53 28.48 15.81
C ASP A 557 40.57 28.55 14.66
N ILE A 558 40.48 29.56 13.78
CA ILE A 558 41.62 29.98 12.93
C ILE A 558 41.77 31.50 12.98
N VAL A 559 42.47 32.00 14.00
CA VAL A 559 43.11 33.34 14.02
C VAL A 559 44.52 33.20 14.56
#